data_AF-A0A354BTN3-F1
#
_entry.id   AF-A0A354BTN3-F1
#
_cell.length_a   1.000
_cell.length_b   1.000
_cell.length_c   1.000
_cell.angle_alpha   90.00
_cell.angle_beta   90.00
_cell.angle_gamma   90.00
#
_symmetry.space_group_name_H-M   'P 1'
#
loop_
_entity.id
_entity.type
_entity.pdbx_description
1 polymer ?
#
loop_
_entity_poly.entity_id
_entity_poly.type
_entity_poly.pdbx_seq_one_letter_code
_entity_poly.pdbx_strand_id
1 'polypeptide(L)'
;MGYDKAFSMKWGMCAWHSDFAGKWNTAIAGGNAYQTQFTATATAKNTAGEMPVLSTGKTTGQEILEARVAVLLTEGFTPASVNTQTLFGNLSGYYIVNYWPEAQYTDPGHITGAAQYTPKESIKLAAGLKTLPADKPIAVYCYTGQTSAFLSAYLRLLGYDAKSILFGTNGMIYDKMVAKQMTVFKPTEIMGYTFEK
;
A
#
# COMPACT_ATOMS: atom_id res chain seq x y z
N MET A 1 -14.04 3.46 -18.82
CA MET A 1 -14.46 2.47 -17.81
C MET A 1 -14.46 3.13 -16.44
N GLY A 2 -15.54 2.99 -15.68
CA GLY A 2 -15.67 3.56 -14.34
C GLY A 2 -17.12 3.89 -14.04
N TYR A 3 -17.49 3.89 -12.76
CA TYR A 3 -18.79 4.36 -12.28
C TYR A 3 -18.61 5.72 -11.62
N ASP A 4 -19.36 6.73 -12.05
CA ASP A 4 -19.25 8.11 -11.52
C ASP A 4 -19.78 8.23 -10.07
N LYS A 5 -20.50 7.21 -9.60
CA LYS A 5 -21.12 7.15 -8.26
C LYS A 5 -20.60 5.98 -7.44
N ALA A 6 -19.30 5.70 -7.53
CA ALA A 6 -18.64 4.73 -6.67
C ALA A 6 -17.93 5.43 -5.50
N PHE A 7 -18.26 5.02 -4.28
CA PHE A 7 -17.66 5.53 -3.06
C PHE A 7 -16.93 4.41 -2.31
N SER A 8 -15.74 4.71 -1.78
CA SER A 8 -15.03 3.76 -0.92
C SER A 8 -15.60 3.81 0.49
N MET A 9 -16.02 2.65 1.00
CA MET A 9 -16.22 2.47 2.43
C MET A 9 -14.83 2.42 3.06
N LYS A 10 -14.35 3.53 3.63
CA LYS A 10 -12.99 3.73 4.19
C LYS A 10 -12.35 2.46 4.81
N TRP A 11 -13.11 1.69 5.60
CA TRP A 11 -12.67 0.46 6.28
C TRP A 11 -13.27 -0.85 5.70
N GLY A 12 -13.82 -0.79 4.51
CA GLY A 12 -14.54 -1.86 3.84
C GLY A 12 -15.74 -2.34 4.66
N MET A 13 -16.04 -3.63 4.52
CA MET A 13 -17.11 -4.30 5.30
C MET A 13 -16.89 -4.22 6.81
N CYS A 14 -15.67 -3.93 7.27
CA CYS A 14 -15.37 -3.84 8.71
C CYS A 14 -16.04 -2.62 9.37
N ALA A 15 -16.27 -1.55 8.61
CA ALA A 15 -17.10 -0.43 9.09
C ALA A 15 -18.60 -0.75 9.06
N TRP A 16 -19.03 -1.78 8.31
CA TRP A 16 -20.45 -2.12 8.21
C TRP A 16 -20.96 -2.74 9.51
N HIS A 17 -20.30 -3.81 9.96
CA HIS A 17 -20.69 -4.59 11.13
C HIS A 17 -19.50 -5.27 11.78
N SER A 18 -19.58 -5.52 13.10
CA SER A 18 -18.50 -6.13 13.89
C SER A 18 -18.09 -7.52 13.41
N ASP A 19 -19.02 -8.28 12.83
CA ASP A 19 -18.80 -9.62 12.25
C ASP A 19 -17.69 -9.61 11.17
N PHE A 20 -17.43 -8.46 10.53
CA PHE A 20 -16.38 -8.32 9.52
C PHE A 20 -15.07 -7.72 10.06
N ALA A 21 -15.07 -7.17 11.28
CA ALA A 21 -13.95 -6.41 11.83
C ALA A 21 -12.78 -7.25 12.35
N GLY A 22 -12.93 -8.60 12.39
CA GLY A 22 -11.94 -9.50 12.98
C GLY A 22 -10.51 -9.30 12.47
N LYS A 23 -10.32 -9.12 11.16
CA LYS A 23 -9.00 -8.91 10.56
C LYS A 23 -8.33 -7.60 11.03
N TRP A 24 -9.09 -6.51 11.14
CA TRP A 24 -8.58 -5.25 11.67
C TRP A 24 -8.23 -5.35 13.16
N ASN A 25 -9.09 -6.00 13.95
CA ASN A 25 -8.85 -6.21 15.37
C ASN A 25 -7.55 -6.99 15.60
N THR A 26 -7.32 -8.06 14.82
CA THR A 26 -6.06 -8.82 14.86
C THR A 26 -4.86 -7.98 14.46
N ALA A 27 -4.96 -7.20 13.38
CA ALA A 27 -3.86 -6.36 12.91
C ALA A 27 -3.45 -5.30 13.94
N ILE A 28 -4.42 -4.68 14.61
CA ILE A 28 -4.19 -3.64 15.63
C ILE A 28 -3.66 -4.24 16.92
N ALA A 29 -4.12 -5.43 17.32
CA ALA A 29 -3.60 -6.11 18.51
C ALA A 29 -2.08 -6.39 18.39
N GLY A 30 -1.60 -6.73 17.19
CA GLY A 30 -0.17 -6.83 16.86
C GLY A 30 0.46 -5.51 16.40
N GLY A 31 -0.30 -4.42 16.42
CA GLY A 31 -0.04 -3.19 15.69
C GLY A 31 1.11 -2.35 16.23
N ASN A 32 1.88 -2.84 17.22
CA ASN A 32 3.02 -2.14 17.81
C ASN A 32 4.31 -2.96 17.76
N ALA A 33 4.30 -4.14 17.12
CA ALA A 33 5.42 -5.07 17.11
C ALA A 33 6.68 -4.53 16.39
N TYR A 34 6.55 -3.50 15.55
CA TYR A 34 7.63 -3.03 14.67
C TYR A 34 8.05 -1.57 14.92
N GLN A 35 7.69 -1.01 16.08
CA GLN A 35 7.99 0.39 16.41
C GLN A 35 9.49 0.71 16.41
N THR A 36 10.35 -0.23 16.79
CA THR A 36 11.80 -0.04 16.87
C THR A 36 12.47 -0.04 15.49
N GLN A 37 11.80 -0.56 14.46
CA GLN A 37 12.23 -0.53 13.07
C GLN A 37 11.72 0.70 12.31
N PHE A 38 11.17 1.70 13.02
CA PHE A 38 10.87 3.01 12.46
C PHE A 38 11.99 4.01 12.78
N THR A 39 12.38 4.79 11.78
CA THR A 39 13.44 5.79 11.87
C THR A 39 12.99 7.14 11.30
N ALA A 40 13.69 8.20 11.65
CA ALA A 40 13.58 9.51 10.99
C ALA A 40 14.71 9.74 9.96
N THR A 41 15.67 8.82 9.85
CA THR A 41 16.79 8.92 8.92
C THR A 41 16.32 8.68 7.49
N ALA A 42 16.29 9.74 6.69
CA ALA A 42 15.83 9.66 5.32
C ALA A 42 16.65 8.68 4.47
N THR A 43 15.95 7.89 3.66
CA THR A 43 16.53 7.02 2.63
C THR A 43 16.30 7.65 1.26
N ALA A 44 17.37 7.82 0.48
CA ALA A 44 17.29 8.37 -0.86
C ALA A 44 16.51 7.44 -1.81
N LYS A 45 15.80 8.03 -2.78
CA LYS A 45 15.25 7.27 -3.91
C LYS A 45 16.40 6.79 -4.81
N ASN A 46 16.16 5.75 -5.60
CA ASN A 46 17.14 5.34 -6.60
C ASN A 46 17.29 6.43 -7.67
N THR A 47 18.37 6.36 -8.44
CA THR A 47 18.46 7.11 -9.71
C THR A 47 17.36 6.63 -10.67
N ALA A 48 16.92 7.51 -11.57
CA ALA A 48 15.93 7.14 -12.58
C ALA A 48 16.51 6.06 -13.50
N GLY A 49 15.80 4.94 -13.64
CA GLY A 49 16.15 3.81 -14.49
C GLY A 49 15.08 3.51 -15.54
N GLU A 50 15.20 2.36 -16.18
CA GLU A 50 14.22 1.89 -17.16
C GLU A 50 12.94 1.37 -16.50
N MET A 51 11.81 1.56 -17.18
CA MET A 51 10.53 0.98 -16.74
C MET A 51 10.45 -0.51 -17.12
N PRO A 52 9.60 -1.30 -16.45
CA PRO A 52 9.36 -2.69 -16.83
C PRO A 52 8.92 -2.83 -18.29
N VAL A 53 9.42 -3.87 -18.95
CA VAL A 53 9.01 -4.23 -20.31
C VAL A 53 7.71 -5.04 -20.25
N LEU A 54 6.70 -4.64 -21.02
CA LEU A 54 5.42 -5.33 -21.09
C LEU A 54 5.37 -6.27 -22.30
N SER A 55 5.41 -7.58 -22.05
CA SER A 55 5.36 -8.62 -23.10
C SER A 55 3.94 -9.16 -23.32
N THR A 56 2.99 -8.28 -23.70
CA THR A 56 1.58 -8.70 -23.92
C THR A 56 1.31 -9.25 -25.32
N GLY A 57 2.24 -9.08 -26.26
CA GLY A 57 2.03 -9.40 -27.68
C GLY A 57 1.05 -8.48 -28.40
N LYS A 58 0.65 -7.36 -27.78
CA LYS A 58 -0.26 -6.34 -28.33
C LYS A 58 0.51 -5.09 -28.74
N THR A 59 -0.03 -4.34 -29.70
CA THR A 59 0.64 -3.16 -30.28
C THR A 59 -0.04 -1.85 -29.92
N THR A 60 -1.33 -1.85 -29.56
CA THR A 60 -2.04 -0.65 -29.12
C THR A 60 -2.08 -0.52 -27.59
N GLY A 61 -2.05 0.71 -27.08
CA GLY A 61 -2.09 0.96 -25.64
C GLY A 61 -3.35 0.41 -24.96
N GLN A 62 -4.50 0.46 -25.64
CA GLN A 62 -5.75 -0.09 -25.11
C GLN A 62 -5.68 -1.61 -24.98
N GLU A 63 -5.24 -2.34 -26.01
CA GLU A 63 -5.13 -3.80 -25.94
C GLU A 63 -4.08 -4.25 -24.93
N ILE A 64 -2.97 -3.51 -24.79
CA ILE A 64 -1.97 -3.75 -23.74
C ILE A 64 -2.63 -3.61 -22.37
N LEU A 65 -3.36 -2.52 -22.13
CA LEU A 65 -4.03 -2.28 -20.85
C LEU A 65 -5.04 -3.39 -20.53
N GLU A 66 -5.91 -3.73 -21.47
CA GLU A 66 -6.94 -4.78 -21.30
C GLU A 66 -6.31 -6.13 -20.99
N ALA A 67 -5.23 -6.51 -21.70
CA ALA A 67 -4.50 -7.74 -21.44
C ALA A 67 -3.89 -7.75 -20.03
N ARG A 68 -3.30 -6.63 -19.58
CA ARG A 68 -2.73 -6.52 -18.22
C ARG A 68 -3.80 -6.59 -17.14
N VAL A 69 -4.94 -5.91 -17.34
CA VAL A 69 -6.07 -5.95 -16.40
C VAL A 69 -6.59 -7.38 -16.27
N ALA A 70 -6.79 -8.10 -17.39
CA ALA A 70 -7.27 -9.48 -17.37
C ALA A 70 -6.35 -10.43 -16.57
N VAL A 71 -5.03 -10.28 -16.74
CA VAL A 71 -4.04 -11.05 -15.97
C VAL A 71 -4.15 -10.76 -14.47
N LEU A 72 -4.18 -9.48 -14.08
CA LEU A 72 -4.23 -9.09 -12.66
C LEU A 72 -5.55 -9.50 -11.98
N LEU A 73 -6.67 -9.44 -12.70
CA LEU A 73 -7.96 -9.91 -12.18
C LEU A 73 -7.96 -11.43 -11.96
N THR A 74 -7.33 -12.18 -12.87
CA THR A 74 -7.21 -13.65 -12.76
C THR A 74 -6.29 -14.06 -11.61
N GLU A 75 -5.17 -13.35 -11.44
CA GLU A 75 -4.20 -13.58 -10.38
C GLU A 75 -4.77 -13.26 -8.98
N GLY A 76 -5.66 -12.28 -8.90
CA GLY A 76 -6.30 -11.85 -7.66
C GLY A 76 -5.38 -11.02 -6.75
N PHE A 77 -5.86 -10.74 -5.54
CA PHE A 77 -5.19 -9.80 -4.64
C PHE A 77 -3.95 -10.36 -3.93
N THR A 78 -3.88 -11.68 -3.71
CA THR A 78 -2.83 -12.30 -2.88
C THR A 78 -1.42 -11.90 -3.33
N PRO A 79 -1.06 -11.98 -4.63
CA PRO A 79 0.30 -11.62 -5.07
C PRO A 79 0.61 -10.12 -5.03
N ALA A 80 -0.44 -9.29 -4.99
CA ALA A 80 -0.37 -7.84 -4.81
C ALA A 80 -0.32 -7.41 -3.33
N SER A 81 -0.14 -8.35 -2.40
CA SER A 81 -0.12 -8.08 -0.96
C SER A 81 1.08 -8.72 -0.26
N VAL A 82 1.47 -8.13 0.87
CA VAL A 82 2.46 -8.72 1.80
C VAL A 82 2.05 -8.40 3.24
N ASN A 83 2.14 -9.39 4.14
CA ASN A 83 1.88 -9.17 5.55
C ASN A 83 3.11 -8.57 6.26
N THR A 84 2.90 -7.93 7.41
CA THR A 84 3.96 -7.25 8.16
C THR A 84 5.05 -8.21 8.62
N GLN A 85 4.70 -9.40 9.10
CA GLN A 85 5.68 -10.41 9.54
C GLN A 85 6.64 -10.83 8.42
N THR A 86 6.13 -11.09 7.20
CA THR A 86 6.94 -11.43 6.03
C THR A 86 7.83 -10.26 5.60
N LEU A 87 7.30 -9.03 5.59
CA LEU A 87 8.09 -7.85 5.26
C LEU A 87 9.23 -7.62 6.24
N PHE A 88 8.93 -7.54 7.53
CA PHE A 88 9.92 -7.23 8.58
C PHE A 88 10.90 -8.38 8.83
N GLY A 89 10.56 -9.60 8.44
CA GLY A 89 11.49 -10.73 8.40
C GLY A 89 12.59 -10.60 7.33
N ASN A 90 12.39 -9.76 6.29
CA ASN A 90 13.36 -9.54 5.22
C ASN A 90 13.20 -8.17 4.55
N LEU A 91 13.52 -7.08 5.26
CA LEU A 91 13.39 -5.72 4.70
C LEU A 91 14.27 -5.50 3.46
N SER A 92 15.49 -6.07 3.44
CA SER A 92 16.43 -5.91 2.33
C SER A 92 15.97 -6.60 1.04
N GLY A 93 15.05 -7.57 1.13
CA GLY A 93 14.41 -8.20 -0.02
C GLY A 93 13.47 -7.28 -0.81
N TYR A 94 13.10 -6.12 -0.25
CA TYR A 94 12.15 -5.19 -0.87
C TYR A 94 12.77 -3.83 -1.18
N TYR A 95 12.19 -3.14 -2.16
CA TYR A 95 12.25 -1.69 -2.24
C TYR A 95 11.02 -1.13 -1.54
N ILE A 96 11.21 -0.43 -0.41
CA ILE A 96 10.09 -0.03 0.44
C ILE A 96 9.68 1.40 0.10
N VAL A 97 8.42 1.57 -0.29
CA VAL A 97 7.80 2.86 -0.60
C VAL A 97 6.94 3.28 0.58
N ASN A 98 7.38 4.35 1.25
CA ASN A 98 6.54 5.10 2.17
C ASN A 98 5.67 6.06 1.35
N TYR A 99 4.34 5.91 1.40
CA TYR A 99 3.41 6.70 0.58
C TYR A 99 2.54 7.65 1.43
N TRP A 100 3.19 8.65 2.06
CA TRP A 100 2.53 9.72 2.81
C TRP A 100 3.36 11.03 2.78
N PRO A 101 2.83 12.18 3.26
CA PRO A 101 3.57 13.45 3.28
C PRO A 101 4.88 13.41 4.08
N GLU A 102 5.85 14.24 3.68
CA GLU A 102 7.20 14.27 4.26
C GLU A 102 7.22 14.54 5.76
N ALA A 103 6.35 15.42 6.27
CA ALA A 103 6.25 15.70 7.70
C ALA A 103 6.01 14.42 8.54
N GLN A 104 5.26 13.45 8.00
CA GLN A 104 5.01 12.18 8.67
C GLN A 104 6.11 11.15 8.45
N TYR A 105 6.86 11.30 7.36
CA TYR A 105 8.05 10.51 7.10
C TYR A 105 9.14 10.82 8.13
N THR A 106 9.23 12.07 8.60
CA THR A 106 10.11 12.46 9.71
C THR A 106 9.52 12.13 11.08
N ASP A 107 8.21 12.35 11.29
CA ASP A 107 7.52 12.09 12.56
C ASP A 107 6.05 11.70 12.31
N PRO A 108 5.64 10.42 12.45
CA PRO A 108 6.18 9.43 13.40
C PRO A 108 7.43 8.67 12.97
N GLY A 109 7.99 8.96 11.80
CA GLY A 109 9.08 8.21 11.21
C GLY A 109 8.56 7.15 10.24
N HIS A 110 9.46 6.40 9.62
CA HIS A 110 9.16 5.44 8.56
C HIS A 110 9.92 4.14 8.76
N ILE A 111 9.46 3.05 8.14
CA ILE A 111 10.19 1.77 8.12
C ILE A 111 11.64 2.00 7.66
N THR A 112 12.63 1.50 8.40
CA THR A 112 14.05 1.61 8.03
C THR A 112 14.30 1.16 6.59
N GLY A 113 14.96 2.01 5.81
CA GLY A 113 15.25 1.77 4.39
C GLY A 113 14.10 2.12 3.43
N ALA A 114 12.97 2.63 3.92
CA ALA A 114 11.89 3.10 3.07
C ALA A 114 12.19 4.49 2.48
N ALA A 115 12.00 4.64 1.18
CA ALA A 115 12.04 5.93 0.50
C ALA A 115 10.67 6.60 0.52
N GLN A 116 10.64 7.91 0.78
CA GLN A 116 9.42 8.72 0.82
C GLN A 116 8.90 9.01 -0.60
N TYR A 117 7.60 8.84 -0.83
CA TYR A 117 6.92 9.24 -2.06
C TYR A 117 5.63 9.99 -1.69
N THR A 118 5.55 11.28 -2.03
CA THR A 118 4.39 12.13 -1.75
C THR A 118 3.18 11.67 -2.59
N PRO A 119 2.02 11.41 -1.95
CA PRO A 119 0.81 11.03 -2.65
C PRO A 119 0.40 12.01 -3.74
N LYS A 120 -0.06 11.51 -4.89
CA LYS A 120 -0.49 12.29 -6.07
C LYS A 120 0.61 13.13 -6.75
N GLU A 121 1.83 13.10 -6.24
CA GLU A 121 2.94 13.92 -6.74
C GLU A 121 4.09 13.06 -7.25
N SER A 122 4.64 12.18 -6.40
CA SER A 122 5.89 11.49 -6.73
C SER A 122 5.73 10.39 -7.78
N ILE A 123 4.55 9.79 -7.93
CA ILE A 123 4.31 8.69 -8.89
C ILE A 123 3.82 9.25 -10.23
N LYS A 124 4.65 10.10 -10.84
CA LYS A 124 4.48 10.60 -12.22
C LYS A 124 5.70 10.23 -13.04
N LEU A 125 5.53 10.04 -14.35
CA LEU A 125 6.60 9.64 -15.26
C LEU A 125 7.82 10.59 -15.19
N ALA A 126 7.57 11.90 -15.20
CA ALA A 126 8.59 12.94 -15.10
C ALA A 126 9.07 13.22 -13.66
N ALA A 127 8.59 12.47 -12.66
CA ALA A 127 8.96 12.60 -11.25
C ALA A 127 9.65 11.32 -10.76
N GLY A 128 9.13 10.68 -9.71
CA GLY A 128 9.71 9.51 -9.07
C GLY A 128 9.27 8.16 -9.66
N LEU A 129 8.43 8.09 -10.69
CA LEU A 129 8.02 6.76 -11.22
C LEU A 129 9.23 5.95 -11.71
N LYS A 130 10.17 6.59 -12.41
CA LYS A 130 11.39 5.93 -12.92
C LYS A 130 12.41 5.60 -11.83
N THR A 131 12.23 6.04 -10.59
CA THR A 131 13.13 5.67 -9.47
C THR A 131 12.71 4.36 -8.80
N LEU A 132 11.60 3.76 -9.22
CA LEU A 132 11.18 2.43 -8.77
C LEU A 132 11.96 1.35 -9.54
N PRO A 133 12.51 0.32 -8.86
CA PRO A 133 13.24 -0.76 -9.52
C PRO A 133 12.28 -1.69 -10.28
N ALA A 134 12.66 -2.08 -11.50
CA ALA A 134 11.91 -3.05 -12.30
C ALA A 134 12.27 -4.51 -11.97
N ASP A 135 13.39 -4.74 -11.30
CA ASP A 135 14.03 -6.03 -11.01
C ASP A 135 13.93 -6.45 -9.53
N LYS A 136 13.21 -5.67 -8.71
CA LYS A 136 13.08 -5.92 -7.27
C LYS A 136 11.62 -5.75 -6.80
N PRO A 137 11.13 -6.63 -5.91
CA PRO A 137 9.80 -6.45 -5.31
C PRO A 137 9.66 -5.10 -4.59
N ILE A 138 8.57 -4.41 -4.83
CA ILE A 138 8.25 -3.11 -4.24
C ILE A 138 7.19 -3.30 -3.16
N ALA A 139 7.51 -2.97 -1.92
CA ALA A 139 6.56 -2.99 -0.81
C ALA A 139 6.05 -1.57 -0.53
N VAL A 140 4.78 -1.32 -0.80
CA VAL A 140 4.14 -0.01 -0.62
C VAL A 140 3.31 -0.02 0.65
N TYR A 141 3.46 1.00 1.50
CA TYR A 141 2.54 1.23 2.61
C TYR A 141 2.06 2.67 2.70
N CYS A 142 0.92 2.82 3.37
CA CYS A 142 0.34 4.08 3.81
C CYS A 142 -0.24 3.87 5.22
N TYR A 143 -1.13 4.75 5.68
CA TYR A 143 -1.71 4.63 7.03
C TYR A 143 -2.49 3.33 7.24
N THR A 144 -3.33 2.95 6.26
CA THR A 144 -4.35 1.90 6.42
C THR A 144 -4.21 0.74 5.44
N GLY A 145 -3.25 0.81 4.52
CA GLY A 145 -3.10 -0.17 3.44
C GLY A 145 -3.99 0.09 2.21
N GLN A 146 -4.96 1.02 2.28
CA GLN A 146 -5.93 1.26 1.21
C GLN A 146 -5.31 1.99 0.01
N THR A 147 -4.67 3.14 0.25
CA THR A 147 -4.01 3.93 -0.80
C THR A 147 -2.84 3.15 -1.40
N SER A 148 -2.11 2.39 -0.59
CA SER A 148 -1.04 1.53 -1.07
C SER A 148 -1.57 0.38 -1.93
N ALA A 149 -2.74 -0.21 -1.61
CA ALA A 149 -3.37 -1.22 -2.47
C ALA A 149 -3.71 -0.66 -3.85
N PHE A 150 -4.28 0.55 -3.90
CA PHE A 150 -4.54 1.23 -5.17
C PHE A 150 -3.24 1.49 -5.95
N LEU A 151 -2.21 2.03 -5.29
CA LEU A 151 -0.93 2.29 -5.92
C LEU A 151 -0.25 1.01 -6.41
N SER A 152 -0.27 -0.08 -5.62
CA SER A 152 0.27 -1.37 -6.03
C SER A 152 -0.45 -1.92 -7.26
N ALA A 153 -1.78 -1.82 -7.34
CA ALA A 153 -2.51 -2.22 -8.55
C ALA A 153 -2.08 -1.41 -9.78
N TYR A 154 -1.93 -0.08 -9.63
CA TYR A 154 -1.44 0.79 -10.70
C TYR A 154 0.00 0.42 -11.15
N LEU A 155 0.92 0.21 -10.22
CA LEU A 155 2.30 -0.18 -10.53
C LEU A 155 2.37 -1.56 -11.18
N ARG A 156 1.53 -2.51 -10.74
CA ARG A 156 1.42 -3.84 -11.36
C ARG A 156 0.86 -3.77 -12.79
N LEU A 157 -0.03 -2.83 -13.11
CA LEU A 157 -0.46 -2.60 -14.50
C LEU A 157 0.73 -2.17 -15.37
N LEU A 158 1.65 -1.38 -14.81
CA LEU A 158 2.88 -0.93 -15.45
C LEU A 158 4.01 -1.97 -15.45
N GLY A 159 3.80 -3.19 -14.94
CA GLY A 159 4.80 -4.25 -15.00
C GLY A 159 5.67 -4.44 -13.75
N TYR A 160 5.53 -3.60 -12.72
CA TYR A 160 6.30 -3.73 -11.49
C TYR A 160 5.76 -4.88 -10.61
N ASP A 161 6.65 -5.60 -9.92
CA ASP A 161 6.24 -6.48 -8.81
C ASP A 161 5.96 -5.65 -7.55
N ALA A 162 4.82 -4.96 -7.55
CA ALA A 162 4.39 -4.15 -6.42
C ALA A 162 3.41 -4.91 -5.51
N LYS A 163 3.59 -4.74 -4.20
CA LYS A 163 2.80 -5.34 -3.13
C LYS A 163 2.39 -4.28 -2.13
N SER A 164 1.13 -4.26 -1.74
CA SER A 164 0.64 -3.43 -0.65
C SER A 164 0.87 -4.15 0.67
N ILE A 165 1.43 -3.43 1.64
CA ILE A 165 1.59 -3.95 2.98
C ILE A 165 0.23 -3.91 3.67
N LEU A 166 -0.25 -5.07 4.11
CA LEU A 166 -1.58 -5.23 4.70
C LEU A 166 -1.75 -4.37 5.94
N PHE A 167 -2.90 -3.70 6.05
CA PHE A 167 -3.30 -2.80 7.14
C PHE A 167 -2.42 -1.53 7.32
N GLY A 168 -1.38 -1.35 6.51
CA GLY A 168 -0.50 -0.18 6.61
C GLY A 168 0.13 -0.05 7.99
N THR A 169 0.39 1.18 8.41
CA THR A 169 1.03 1.46 9.71
C THR A 169 0.14 1.18 10.92
N ASN A 170 -1.18 1.00 10.74
CA ASN A 170 -2.04 0.50 11.81
C ASN A 170 -1.61 -0.89 12.30
N GLY A 171 -0.98 -1.70 11.43
CA GLY A 171 -0.42 -3.01 11.79
C GLY A 171 1.04 -2.95 12.26
N MET A 172 1.61 -1.77 12.54
CA MET A 172 3.04 -1.59 12.82
C MET A 172 3.37 -0.65 13.98
N ILE A 173 2.71 0.52 14.02
CA ILE A 173 2.94 1.60 15.00
C ILE A 173 1.63 2.24 15.51
N TYR A 174 0.60 1.43 15.77
CA TYR A 174 -0.77 1.86 16.08
C TYR A 174 -0.85 2.92 17.19
N ASP A 175 -0.20 2.69 18.34
CA ASP A 175 -0.30 3.63 19.48
C ASP A 175 0.33 4.98 19.14
N LYS A 176 1.42 4.96 18.36
CA LYS A 176 2.09 6.17 17.87
C LYS A 176 1.18 6.94 16.92
N MET A 177 0.46 6.23 16.05
CA MET A 177 -0.54 6.84 15.17
C MET A 177 -1.69 7.46 15.98
N VAL A 178 -2.18 6.79 17.02
CA VAL A 178 -3.21 7.33 17.93
C VAL A 178 -2.74 8.62 18.59
N ALA A 179 -1.54 8.61 19.17
CA ALA A 179 -0.95 9.77 19.85
C ALA A 179 -0.75 10.96 18.90
N LYS A 180 -0.45 10.69 17.63
CA LYS A 180 -0.27 11.70 16.57
C LYS A 180 -1.58 12.04 15.84
N GLN A 181 -2.73 11.57 16.33
CA GLN A 181 -4.06 11.82 15.73
C GLN A 181 -4.14 11.41 14.24
N MET A 182 -3.38 10.39 13.86
CA MET A 182 -3.38 9.85 12.50
C MET A 182 -4.59 8.95 12.26
N THR A 183 -4.85 8.62 10.99
CA THR A 183 -5.96 7.74 10.62
C THR A 183 -5.72 6.32 11.12
N VAL A 184 -6.53 5.89 12.09
CA VAL A 184 -6.51 4.54 12.64
C VAL A 184 -7.90 3.92 12.68
N PHE A 185 -7.98 2.59 12.58
CA PHE A 185 -9.24 1.88 12.75
C PHE A 185 -9.58 1.80 14.25
N LYS A 186 -10.83 2.08 14.60
CA LYS A 186 -11.32 2.09 15.98
C LYS A 186 -12.71 1.43 16.01
N PRO A 187 -13.18 0.92 17.15
CA PRO A 187 -14.55 0.41 17.28
C PRO A 187 -15.62 1.44 16.88
N THR A 188 -15.35 2.75 17.08
CA THR A 188 -16.23 3.85 16.66
C THR A 188 -16.37 4.01 15.14
N GLU A 189 -15.52 3.34 14.34
CA GLU A 189 -15.65 3.32 12.89
C GLU A 189 -16.64 2.24 12.40
N ILE A 190 -17.19 1.41 13.31
CA ILE A 190 -18.18 0.37 13.01
C ILE A 190 -19.59 0.95 13.19
N MET A 191 -20.37 0.95 12.11
CA MET A 191 -21.69 1.59 12.05
C MET A 191 -22.82 0.73 12.65
N GLY A 192 -22.63 -0.59 12.72
CA GLY A 192 -23.63 -1.51 13.28
C GLY A 192 -24.83 -1.75 12.34
N TYR A 193 -24.62 -1.69 11.03
CA TYR A 193 -25.68 -1.93 10.05
C TYR A 193 -26.03 -3.41 9.96
N THR A 194 -27.31 -3.70 9.80
CA THR A 194 -27.81 -5.07 9.56
C THR A 194 -27.30 -5.62 8.23
N PHE A 195 -27.17 -6.94 8.12
CA PHE A 195 -26.80 -7.62 6.89
C PHE A 195 -27.44 -9.01 6.85
N GLU A 196 -27.65 -9.52 5.64
CA GLU A 196 -28.10 -10.89 5.43
C GLU A 196 -26.91 -11.84 5.51
N LYS A 197 -27.07 -12.95 6.24
CA LYS A 197 -26.03 -13.96 6.47
C LYS A 197 -26.09 -15.07 5.42
#